data_AF-A0A939ANP3-F1
#
_entry.id   AF-A0A939ANP3-F1
#
_cell.length_a   1.000
_cell.length_b   1.000
_cell.length_c   1.000
_cell.angle_alpha   90.00
_cell.angle_beta   90.00
_cell.angle_gamma   90.00
#
_symmetry.space_group_name_H-M   'P 1'
#
loop_
_entity.id
_entity.type
_entity.pdbx_description
1 polymer ?
#
loop_
_entity_poly.entity_id
_entity_poly.type
_entity_poly.pdbx_seq_one_letter_code
_entity_poly.pdbx_strand_id
1 'polypeptide(L)'
;MRGGWAGLLLAVSLVSGGAEEPVSRIGFGSCYKPEKKTALWKAVSDFDPQVWLWLGDNVYADVIDGKYIKKDLPKDAFTRAYRSLGESEGMAVLKRLPPGHMMATWDDHDYGLNDAGKNWERKEDAKKAFVKFWGAEEREDGVYSARDFGPEGKRIRVILLDTRYNRDDAGPNGDILGPRQWQWL
;
A
#
# COMPACT_ATOMS: atom_id res chain seq x y z
N MET A 1 -51.42 -8.98 -44.21
CA MET A 1 -49.94 -9.02 -44.10
C MET A 1 -49.51 -7.74 -43.38
N ARG A 2 -49.22 -7.83 -42.07
CA ARG A 2 -48.76 -6.69 -41.26
C ARG A 2 -47.30 -6.91 -40.94
N GLY A 3 -46.46 -5.98 -41.40
CA GLY A 3 -45.04 -5.93 -41.08
C GLY A 3 -44.82 -5.42 -39.66
N GLY A 4 -43.81 -5.99 -39.01
CA GLY A 4 -43.23 -5.46 -37.77
C GLY A 4 -41.72 -5.58 -37.90
N TRP A 5 -41.05 -4.46 -38.09
CA TRP A 5 -39.60 -4.37 -37.94
C TRP A 5 -39.29 -4.07 -36.48
N ALA A 6 -38.58 -4.97 -35.81
CA ALA A 6 -38.04 -4.74 -34.47
C ALA A 6 -36.70 -4.00 -34.62
N GLY A 7 -36.69 -2.71 -34.30
CA GLY A 7 -35.46 -1.93 -34.17
C GLY A 7 -34.78 -2.26 -32.84
N LEU A 8 -33.58 -2.83 -32.91
CA LEU A 8 -32.72 -3.03 -31.75
C LEU A 8 -31.99 -1.70 -31.46
N LEU A 9 -32.33 -1.05 -30.34
CA LEU A 9 -31.60 0.11 -29.84
C LEU A 9 -30.36 -0.38 -29.06
N LEU A 10 -29.17 -0.21 -29.65
CA LEU A 10 -27.91 -0.29 -28.92
C LEU A 10 -27.73 1.00 -28.11
N ALA A 11 -27.86 0.93 -26.80
CA ALA A 11 -27.41 1.98 -25.91
C ALA A 11 -25.89 1.85 -25.72
N VAL A 12 -25.13 2.72 -26.38
CA VAL A 12 -23.69 2.88 -26.12
C VAL A 12 -23.55 3.81 -24.92
N SER A 13 -23.29 3.23 -23.74
CA SER A 13 -22.88 4.02 -22.58
C SER A 13 -21.46 4.51 -22.82
N LEU A 14 -21.32 5.79 -23.18
CA LEU A 14 -20.04 6.49 -23.14
C LEU A 14 -19.59 6.56 -21.67
N VAL A 15 -18.65 5.70 -21.29
CA VAL A 15 -17.87 5.91 -20.07
C VAL A 15 -16.99 7.12 -20.34
N SER A 16 -17.48 8.29 -19.95
CA SER A 16 -16.66 9.50 -19.87
C SER A 16 -15.61 9.27 -18.79
N GLY A 17 -14.44 8.75 -19.15
CA GLY A 17 -13.27 8.83 -18.28
C GLY A 17 -12.92 10.31 -18.16
N GLY A 18 -13.35 10.93 -17.06
CA GLY A 18 -12.99 12.32 -16.77
C GLY A 18 -11.47 12.45 -16.81
N ALA A 19 -10.97 13.50 -17.45
CA ALA A 19 -9.54 13.79 -17.45
C ALA A 19 -9.07 13.92 -15.99
N GLU A 20 -8.01 13.21 -15.63
CA GLU A 20 -7.46 13.27 -14.28
C GLU A 20 -6.97 14.70 -14.01
N GLU A 21 -7.40 15.32 -12.91
CA GLU A 21 -6.94 16.65 -12.53
C GLU A 21 -5.45 16.61 -12.16
N PRO A 22 -4.68 17.69 -12.40
CA PRO A 22 -3.30 17.77 -11.91
C PRO A 22 -3.23 17.52 -10.40
N VAL A 23 -2.32 16.64 -10.00
CA VAL A 23 -2.09 16.36 -8.58
C VAL A 23 -1.33 17.52 -7.95
N SER A 24 -1.89 18.04 -6.86
CA SER A 24 -1.34 19.16 -6.08
C SER A 24 -1.29 18.86 -4.57
N ARG A 25 -2.02 17.84 -4.11
CA ARG A 25 -2.08 17.43 -2.70
C ARG A 25 -1.78 15.95 -2.56
N ILE A 26 -0.59 15.63 -2.05
CA ILE A 26 -0.16 14.27 -1.73
C ILE A 26 -0.05 14.17 -0.22
N GLY A 27 -0.82 13.28 0.38
CA GLY A 27 -0.68 12.89 1.78
C GLY A 27 0.24 11.67 1.89
N PHE A 28 0.98 11.57 2.98
CA PHE A 28 1.77 10.39 3.29
C PHE A 28 1.87 10.18 4.80
N GLY A 29 2.05 8.94 5.22
CA GLY A 29 2.16 8.58 6.64
C GLY A 29 2.83 7.23 6.87
N SER A 30 3.31 7.05 8.09
CA SER A 30 3.97 5.84 8.59
C SER A 30 3.73 5.70 10.09
N CYS A 31 4.19 4.60 10.69
CA CYS A 31 4.16 4.35 12.14
C CYS A 31 2.75 4.44 12.75
N TYR A 32 1.75 3.97 12.00
CA TYR A 32 0.35 4.14 12.39
C TYR A 32 -0.09 3.06 13.38
N LYS A 33 -0.73 3.51 14.45
CA LYS A 33 -1.23 2.68 15.56
C LYS A 33 -2.73 2.89 15.72
N PRO A 34 -3.59 2.05 15.09
CA PRO A 34 -5.05 2.22 15.09
C PRO A 34 -5.68 2.33 16.48
N GLU A 35 -5.06 1.76 17.50
CA GLU A 35 -5.51 1.81 18.89
C GLU A 35 -5.39 3.20 19.53
N LYS A 36 -4.61 4.11 18.93
CA LYS A 36 -4.43 5.47 19.42
C LYS A 36 -5.42 6.42 18.76
N LYS A 37 -6.37 6.94 19.55
CA LYS A 37 -7.22 8.05 19.13
C LYS A 37 -6.38 9.33 19.02
N THR A 38 -6.39 9.95 17.85
CA THR A 38 -5.66 11.19 17.58
C THR A 38 -6.48 12.12 16.69
N ALA A 39 -6.13 13.41 16.64
CA ALA A 39 -6.73 14.34 15.69
C ALA A 39 -6.18 14.19 14.25
N LEU A 40 -5.30 13.20 14.00
CA LEU A 40 -4.60 12.99 12.74
C LEU A 40 -5.59 12.86 11.56
N TRP A 41 -6.57 11.97 11.69
CA TRP A 41 -7.47 11.64 10.59
C TRP A 41 -8.44 12.77 10.26
N LYS A 42 -8.76 13.62 11.22
CA LYS A 42 -9.44 14.89 10.95
C LYS A 42 -8.55 15.79 10.09
N ALA A 43 -7.29 15.99 10.46
CA ALA A 43 -6.37 16.82 9.69
C ALA A 43 -6.13 16.27 8.27
N VAL A 44 -6.01 14.95 8.11
CA VAL A 44 -5.92 14.30 6.79
C VAL A 44 -7.19 14.51 5.98
N SER A 45 -8.37 14.38 6.59
CA SER A 45 -9.64 14.65 5.92
C SER A 45 -9.79 16.12 5.53
N ASP A 46 -9.35 17.06 6.36
CA ASP A 46 -9.40 18.49 6.08
C ASP A 46 -8.41 18.89 4.96
N PHE A 47 -7.27 18.20 4.87
CA PHE A 47 -6.29 18.39 3.79
C PHE A 47 -6.80 17.89 2.43
N ASP A 48 -7.74 16.94 2.41
CA ASP A 48 -8.35 16.38 1.20
C ASP A 48 -7.29 15.92 0.17
N PRO A 49 -6.46 14.91 0.52
CA PRO A 49 -5.41 14.45 -0.39
C PRO A 49 -6.01 13.91 -1.69
N GLN A 50 -5.32 14.11 -2.80
CA GLN A 50 -5.63 13.45 -4.08
C GLN A 50 -4.94 12.09 -4.17
N VAL A 51 -3.79 11.94 -3.50
CA VAL A 51 -3.02 10.69 -3.42
C VAL A 51 -2.60 10.47 -1.97
N TRP A 52 -2.66 9.24 -1.49
CA TRP A 52 -2.12 8.84 -0.19
C TRP A 52 -1.02 7.79 -0.31
N LEU A 53 0.08 7.99 0.40
CA LEU A 53 1.23 7.09 0.44
C LEU A 53 1.44 6.54 1.86
N TRP A 54 1.28 5.23 2.00
CA TRP A 54 1.68 4.47 3.19
C TRP A 54 3.16 4.11 3.08
N LEU A 55 3.99 4.68 3.95
CA LEU A 55 5.46 4.62 3.84
C LEU A 55 6.10 3.59 4.78
N GLY A 56 5.31 2.69 5.36
CA GLY A 56 5.80 1.64 6.26
C GLY A 56 5.38 1.84 7.71
N ASP A 57 5.57 0.80 8.51
CA ASP A 57 4.91 0.62 9.80
C ASP A 57 3.41 0.92 9.70
N ASN A 58 2.78 0.39 8.65
CA ASN A 58 1.33 0.55 8.46
C ASN A 58 0.60 -0.33 9.48
N VAL A 59 1.24 -1.44 9.85
CA VAL A 59 0.83 -2.35 10.91
C VAL A 59 2.03 -2.79 11.75
N TYR A 60 1.74 -3.23 12.98
CA TYR A 60 2.73 -3.81 13.89
C TYR A 60 2.46 -5.31 14.06
N ALA A 61 2.88 -6.11 13.08
CA ALA A 61 2.61 -7.55 13.08
C ALA A 61 3.34 -8.28 14.23
N ASP A 62 4.47 -7.75 14.66
CA ASP A 62 5.29 -8.23 15.76
C ASP A 62 4.86 -7.74 17.15
N VAL A 63 3.74 -7.03 17.27
CA VAL A 63 3.19 -6.60 18.56
C VAL A 63 1.85 -7.29 18.82
N ILE A 64 1.81 -8.14 19.84
CA ILE A 64 0.62 -8.89 20.25
C ILE A 64 0.25 -8.48 21.68
N ASP A 65 -0.98 -8.03 21.87
CA ASP A 65 -1.50 -7.56 23.18
C ASP A 65 -0.57 -6.51 23.83
N GLY A 66 -0.05 -5.60 23.01
CA GLY A 66 0.85 -4.52 23.43
C GLY A 66 2.30 -4.97 23.74
N LYS A 67 2.66 -6.22 23.45
CA LYS A 67 4.00 -6.77 23.70
C LYS A 67 4.70 -7.10 22.39
N TYR A 68 5.93 -6.64 22.26
CA TYR A 68 6.80 -6.97 21.15
C TYR A 68 7.25 -8.45 21.22
N ILE A 69 7.04 -9.18 20.13
CA ILE A 69 7.31 -10.60 19.96
C ILE A 69 8.59 -10.75 19.15
N LYS A 70 9.69 -11.06 19.83
CA LYS A 70 11.03 -11.22 19.21
C LYS A 70 11.23 -12.58 18.54
N LYS A 71 10.47 -13.60 18.95
CA LYS A 71 10.59 -15.00 18.53
C LYS A 71 9.22 -15.64 18.54
N ASP A 72 9.06 -16.71 17.77
CA ASP A 72 7.83 -17.51 17.74
C ASP A 72 6.59 -16.69 17.38
N LEU A 73 6.73 -15.79 16.39
CA LEU A 73 5.66 -14.93 15.93
C LEU A 73 4.44 -15.79 15.51
N PRO A 74 3.23 -15.56 16.05
CA PRO A 74 2.06 -16.35 15.71
C PRO A 74 1.82 -16.43 14.20
N LYS A 75 1.37 -17.60 13.71
CA LYS A 75 1.15 -17.83 12.27
C LYS A 75 0.19 -16.82 11.65
N ASP A 76 -0.77 -16.35 12.42
CA ASP A 76 -1.82 -15.42 11.98
C ASP A 76 -1.49 -13.94 12.22
N ALA A 77 -0.30 -13.61 12.75
CA ALA A 77 0.07 -12.27 13.19
C ALA A 77 -0.14 -11.20 12.10
N PHE A 78 0.40 -11.43 10.89
CA PHE A 78 0.24 -10.51 9.77
C PHE A 78 -1.23 -10.31 9.37
N THR A 79 -2.00 -11.42 9.30
CA THR A 79 -3.42 -11.34 8.91
C THR A 79 -4.23 -10.59 9.96
N ARG A 80 -3.95 -10.77 11.25
CA ARG A 80 -4.58 -10.01 12.34
C ARG A 80 -4.24 -8.53 12.25
N ALA A 81 -2.97 -8.21 12.03
CA ALA A 81 -2.49 -6.83 11.95
C ALA A 81 -3.16 -6.07 10.79
N TYR A 82 -3.19 -6.66 9.58
CA TYR A 82 -3.87 -6.07 8.43
C TYR A 82 -5.39 -5.99 8.56
N ARG A 83 -6.03 -6.97 9.23
CA ARG A 83 -7.46 -6.86 9.56
C ARG A 83 -7.74 -5.62 10.42
N SER A 84 -6.94 -5.42 11.46
CA SER A 84 -7.07 -4.25 12.33
C SER A 84 -6.87 -2.94 11.58
N LEU A 85 -5.89 -2.86 10.67
CA LEU A 85 -5.72 -1.70 9.79
C LEU A 85 -6.96 -1.46 8.92
N GLY A 86 -7.51 -2.50 8.31
CA GLY A 86 -8.71 -2.41 7.45
C GLY A 86 -9.96 -1.88 8.16
N GLU A 87 -10.04 -2.07 9.47
CA GLU A 87 -11.10 -1.62 10.37
C GLU A 87 -10.82 -0.24 11.01
N SER A 88 -9.64 0.34 10.76
CA SER A 88 -9.19 1.57 11.40
C SER A 88 -9.87 2.84 10.87
N GLU A 89 -9.87 3.90 11.69
CA GLU A 89 -10.35 5.24 11.29
C GLU A 89 -9.62 5.76 10.03
N GLY A 90 -8.31 5.53 9.95
CA GLY A 90 -7.52 5.92 8.78
C GLY A 90 -7.99 5.31 7.49
N MET A 91 -8.22 4.00 7.48
CA MET A 91 -8.77 3.34 6.31
C MET A 91 -10.21 3.80 6.01
N ALA A 92 -11.02 4.15 7.02
CA ALA A 92 -12.34 4.72 6.80
C ALA A 92 -12.29 6.11 6.12
N VAL A 93 -11.32 6.95 6.49
CA VAL A 93 -11.09 8.26 5.84
C VAL A 93 -10.55 8.07 4.41
N LEU A 94 -9.53 7.24 4.23
CA LEU A 94 -8.82 7.09 2.96
C LEU A 94 -9.60 6.32 1.90
N LYS A 95 -10.59 5.49 2.27
CA LYS A 95 -11.50 4.80 1.33
C LYS A 95 -12.32 5.76 0.44
N ARG A 96 -12.34 7.06 0.74
CA ARG A 96 -12.96 8.10 -0.09
C ARG A 96 -12.13 8.45 -1.32
N LEU A 97 -10.84 8.11 -1.33
CA LEU A 97 -9.97 8.30 -2.48
C LEU A 97 -10.42 7.41 -3.66
N PRO A 98 -10.23 7.85 -4.91
CA PRO A 98 -10.46 7.01 -6.06
C PRO A 98 -9.65 5.70 -6.00
N PRO A 99 -10.17 4.60 -6.58
CA PRO A 99 -9.41 3.36 -6.68
C PRO A 99 -8.04 3.59 -7.31
N GLY A 100 -7.00 3.17 -6.59
CA GLY A 100 -5.62 3.32 -7.04
C GLY A 100 -4.96 4.66 -6.71
N HIS A 101 -5.63 5.56 -5.99
CA HIS A 101 -5.00 6.78 -5.45
C HIS A 101 -4.39 6.58 -4.06
N MET A 102 -4.33 5.34 -3.59
CA MET A 102 -3.60 4.94 -2.41
C MET A 102 -2.52 3.94 -2.82
N MET A 103 -1.29 4.19 -2.38
CA MET A 103 -0.14 3.30 -2.57
C MET A 103 0.49 2.97 -1.21
N ALA A 104 1.18 1.84 -1.12
CA ALA A 104 1.85 1.42 0.10
C ALA A 104 3.21 0.78 -0.21
N THR A 105 4.13 0.92 0.74
CA THR A 105 5.26 0.01 0.99
C THR A 105 5.26 -0.33 2.48
N TRP A 106 6.18 -1.19 2.91
CA TRP A 106 6.32 -1.58 4.31
C TRP A 106 7.57 -1.00 4.98
N ASP A 107 7.59 -1.14 6.30
CA ASP A 107 8.82 -1.13 7.08
C ASP A 107 8.91 -2.42 7.96
N ASP A 108 9.84 -2.49 8.89
CA ASP A 108 10.19 -3.69 9.65
C ASP A 108 9.05 -4.25 10.51
N HIS A 109 8.14 -3.41 11.01
CA HIS A 109 7.01 -3.89 11.80
C HIS A 109 5.89 -4.52 10.96
N ASP A 110 5.69 -4.10 9.70
CA ASP A 110 4.86 -4.87 8.76
C ASP A 110 5.55 -6.18 8.36
N TYR A 111 6.88 -6.14 8.27
CA TYR A 111 7.76 -7.26 7.94
C TYR A 111 7.82 -8.31 9.07
N GLY A 112 7.44 -7.92 10.29
CA GLY A 112 7.17 -8.79 11.42
C GLY A 112 8.37 -9.09 12.32
N LEU A 113 9.44 -8.30 12.19
CA LEU A 113 10.55 -8.29 13.15
C LEU A 113 11.36 -7.00 12.98
N ASN A 114 11.46 -6.21 14.04
CA ASN A 114 12.32 -5.02 14.10
C ASN A 114 13.71 -5.24 13.47
N ASP A 115 14.10 -4.33 12.59
CA ASP A 115 15.34 -4.29 11.81
C ASP A 115 15.64 -5.49 10.91
N ALA A 116 14.68 -6.39 10.71
CA ALA A 116 14.91 -7.60 9.93
C ALA A 116 15.01 -7.30 8.43
N GLY A 117 15.88 -8.07 7.76
CA GLY A 117 16.14 -7.96 6.33
C GLY A 117 15.92 -9.28 5.59
N LYS A 118 16.76 -9.56 4.60
CA LYS A 118 16.62 -10.73 3.71
C LYS A 118 16.64 -12.09 4.41
N ASN A 119 17.25 -12.17 5.59
CA ASN A 119 17.43 -13.39 6.39
C ASN A 119 16.23 -13.70 7.29
N TRP A 120 15.20 -12.86 7.30
CA TRP A 120 14.01 -13.09 8.10
C TRP A 120 13.18 -14.27 7.57
N GLU A 121 12.96 -15.28 8.41
CA GLU A 121 12.29 -16.52 8.02
C GLU A 121 10.81 -16.33 7.64
N ARG A 122 10.16 -15.27 8.14
CA ARG A 122 8.74 -14.98 7.89
C ARG A 122 8.50 -13.95 6.78
N LYS A 123 9.53 -13.54 6.04
CA LYS A 123 9.38 -12.51 4.99
C LYS A 123 8.35 -12.84 3.92
N GLU A 124 8.21 -14.11 3.55
CA GLU A 124 7.21 -14.54 2.56
C GLU A 124 5.79 -14.43 3.09
N ASP A 125 5.60 -14.69 4.39
CA ASP A 125 4.29 -14.53 5.03
C ASP A 125 3.90 -13.06 5.11
N ALA A 126 4.87 -12.18 5.42
CA ALA A 126 4.69 -10.73 5.37
C ALA A 126 4.31 -10.27 3.95
N LYS A 127 5.05 -10.70 2.91
CA LYS A 127 4.76 -10.41 1.50
C LYS A 127 3.35 -10.82 1.10
N LYS A 128 2.97 -12.07 1.38
CA LYS A 128 1.64 -12.58 1.06
C LYS A 128 0.52 -11.77 1.74
N ALA A 129 0.71 -11.39 3.00
CA ALA A 129 -0.26 -10.58 3.72
C ALA A 129 -0.36 -9.16 3.16
N PHE A 130 0.78 -8.52 2.86
CA PHE A 130 0.86 -7.21 2.24
C PHE A 130 0.15 -7.19 0.89
N VAL A 131 0.53 -8.11 -0.02
CA VAL A 131 -0.05 -8.23 -1.37
C VAL A 131 -1.55 -8.43 -1.29
N LYS A 132 -2.01 -9.33 -0.41
CA LYS A 132 -3.44 -9.61 -0.22
C LYS A 132 -4.21 -8.38 0.28
N PHE A 133 -3.66 -7.62 1.22
CA PHE A 133 -4.35 -6.47 1.80
C PHE A 133 -4.39 -5.27 0.84
N TRP A 134 -3.25 -4.93 0.24
CA TRP A 134 -3.13 -3.74 -0.61
C TRP A 134 -3.52 -3.98 -2.06
N GLY A 135 -3.69 -5.24 -2.49
CA GLY A 135 -3.87 -5.58 -3.91
C GLY A 135 -2.64 -5.21 -4.74
N ALA A 136 -1.45 -5.32 -4.14
CA ALA A 136 -0.19 -5.01 -4.80
C ALA A 136 0.14 -6.05 -5.87
N GLU A 137 1.03 -5.69 -6.80
CA GLU A 137 1.57 -6.63 -7.78
C GLU A 137 2.34 -7.76 -7.08
N GLU A 138 2.08 -9.00 -7.48
CA GLU A 138 2.82 -10.14 -6.95
C GLU A 138 4.20 -10.20 -7.60
N ARG A 139 5.21 -9.75 -6.85
CA ARG A 139 6.63 -9.77 -7.26
C ARG A 139 7.38 -10.91 -6.56
N GLU A 140 8.40 -11.41 -7.24
CA GLU A 140 9.30 -12.42 -6.67
C GLU A 140 10.11 -11.84 -5.49
N ASP A 141 10.48 -10.56 -5.55
CA ASP A 141 11.57 -9.98 -4.75
C ASP A 141 11.22 -8.71 -3.95
N GLY A 142 9.98 -8.60 -3.45
CA GLY A 142 9.57 -7.50 -2.56
C GLY A 142 8.18 -6.96 -2.88
N VAL A 143 7.90 -5.74 -2.43
CA VAL A 143 6.59 -5.04 -2.63
C VAL A 143 6.71 -3.65 -3.26
N TYR A 144 7.85 -3.37 -3.90
CA TYR A 144 8.08 -2.08 -4.55
C TYR A 144 7.15 -1.86 -5.76
N SER A 145 6.84 -0.59 -6.03
CA SER A 145 5.90 -0.22 -7.08
C SER A 145 6.11 1.21 -7.57
N ALA A 146 5.58 1.51 -8.74
CA ALA A 146 5.52 2.87 -9.26
C ALA A 146 4.16 3.15 -9.90
N ARG A 147 3.75 4.42 -9.87
CA ARG A 147 2.52 4.89 -10.52
C ARG A 147 2.66 6.35 -10.94
N ASP A 148 2.08 6.66 -12.09
CA ASP A 148 1.91 8.03 -12.54
C ASP A 148 0.52 8.54 -12.13
N PHE A 149 0.45 9.78 -11.69
CA PHE A 149 -0.80 10.48 -11.39
C PHE A 149 -0.89 11.80 -12.13
N GLY A 150 -2.09 12.16 -12.57
CA GLY A 150 -2.39 13.42 -13.22
C GLY A 150 -2.42 13.32 -14.76
N PRO A 151 -2.82 14.41 -15.43
CA PRO A 151 -3.01 14.39 -16.86
C PRO A 151 -1.67 14.42 -17.60
N GLU A 152 -1.70 14.03 -18.87
CA GLU A 152 -0.54 14.15 -19.76
C GLU A 152 0.05 15.58 -19.72
N GLY A 153 1.38 15.68 -19.69
CA GLY A 153 2.09 16.95 -19.55
C GLY A 153 2.11 17.55 -18.14
N LYS A 154 1.39 16.98 -17.16
CA LYS A 154 1.41 17.40 -15.75
C LYS A 154 1.44 16.21 -14.78
N ARG A 155 2.10 15.12 -15.18
CA ARG A 155 2.17 13.89 -14.39
C ARG A 155 3.22 13.98 -13.29
N ILE A 156 2.92 13.37 -12.15
CA ILE A 156 3.89 13.04 -11.11
C ILE A 156 4.04 11.52 -11.09
N ARG A 157 5.29 11.02 -11.13
CA ARG A 157 5.59 9.61 -10.88
C ARG A 157 5.96 9.42 -9.41
N VAL A 158 5.23 8.54 -8.73
CA VAL A 158 5.59 8.05 -7.41
C VAL A 158 6.27 6.71 -7.57
N ILE A 159 7.42 6.54 -6.90
CA ILE A 159 8.19 5.29 -6.84
C ILE A 159 8.31 4.93 -5.36
N LEU A 160 7.70 3.81 -4.95
CA LEU A 160 7.83 3.26 -3.61
C LEU A 160 8.80 2.09 -3.64
N LEU A 161 9.89 2.22 -2.90
CA LEU A 161 10.91 1.19 -2.76
C LEU A 161 10.54 0.20 -1.66
N ASP A 162 11.24 -0.92 -1.64
CA ASP A 162 11.19 -1.96 -0.62
C ASP A 162 12.60 -2.04 -0.04
N THR A 163 12.73 -1.66 1.23
CA THR A 163 14.04 -1.58 1.90
C THR A 163 14.20 -2.66 2.97
N ARG A 164 13.47 -3.78 2.83
CA ARG A 164 13.48 -4.91 3.78
C ARG A 164 13.74 -6.24 3.10
N TYR A 165 13.06 -6.53 1.98
CA TYR A 165 13.03 -7.87 1.41
C TYR A 165 14.39 -8.43 1.02
N ASN A 166 15.22 -7.59 0.40
CA ASN A 166 16.57 -7.93 -0.05
C ASN A 166 17.66 -7.32 0.84
N ARG A 167 17.28 -6.58 1.88
CA ARG A 167 18.19 -5.80 2.70
C ARG A 167 19.20 -6.72 3.41
N ASP A 168 20.47 -6.42 3.22
CA ASP A 168 21.59 -6.98 3.96
C ASP A 168 21.66 -6.49 5.41
N ASP A 169 22.41 -7.21 6.23
CA ASP A 169 22.83 -6.68 7.53
C ASP A 169 23.65 -5.39 7.31
N ALA A 170 23.51 -4.44 8.23
CA ALA A 170 24.16 -3.14 8.11
C ALA A 170 25.68 -3.30 8.01
N GLY A 171 26.28 -2.69 6.99
CA GLY A 171 27.71 -2.76 6.75
C GLY A 171 28.13 -1.96 5.52
N PRO A 172 29.44 -1.72 5.34
CA PRO A 172 29.96 -0.84 4.27
C PRO A 172 29.68 -1.37 2.85
N ASN A 173 29.36 -2.65 2.71
CA ASN A 173 29.07 -3.32 1.44
C ASN A 173 27.64 -3.87 1.38
N GLY A 174 26.75 -3.43 2.27
CA GLY A 174 25.37 -3.94 2.31
C GLY A 174 24.53 -3.41 1.14
N ASP A 175 23.80 -4.30 0.48
CA ASP A 175 22.76 -3.96 -0.49
C ASP A 175 21.39 -3.91 0.21
N ILE A 176 20.63 -2.85 -0.05
CA ILE A 176 19.30 -2.65 0.53
C ILE A 176 18.20 -3.17 -0.40
N LEU A 177 18.37 -2.99 -1.71
CA LEU A 177 17.30 -3.20 -2.70
C LEU A 177 17.44 -4.54 -3.42
N GLY A 178 18.67 -5.05 -3.56
CA GLY A 178 18.93 -6.25 -4.36
C GLY A 178 18.96 -5.95 -5.87
N PRO A 179 19.56 -6.85 -6.66
CA PRO A 179 19.90 -6.57 -8.06
C PRO A 179 18.68 -6.33 -8.96
N ARG A 180 17.56 -7.00 -8.69
CA ARG A 180 16.33 -6.88 -9.49
C ARG A 180 15.63 -5.56 -9.28
N GLN A 181 15.50 -5.11 -8.03
CA GLN A 181 14.95 -3.79 -7.74
C GLN A 181 15.87 -2.66 -8.22
N TRP A 182 17.20 -2.82 -8.12
CA TRP A 182 18.15 -1.87 -8.72
C TRP A 182 18.02 -1.78 -10.23
N GLN A 183 17.81 -2.90 -10.92
CA GLN A 183 17.57 -2.91 -12.37
C GLN A 183 16.23 -2.27 -12.75
N TRP A 184 15.23 -2.40 -11.88
CA TRP A 184 13.90 -1.84 -12.08
C TRP A 184 13.85 -0.32 -11.89
N LEU A 185 14.65 0.22 -10.96
CA LEU A 185 14.73 1.64 -10.61
C LEU A 185 15.43 2.48 -11.68
#